data_AF-A0A4Y5ZAW7-F1
#
_entry.id   AF-A0A4Y5ZAW7-F1
#
_cell.length_a   1.000
_cell.length_b   1.000
_cell.length_c   1.000
_cell.angle_alpha   90.00
_cell.angle_beta   90.00
_cell.angle_gamma   90.00
#
_symmetry.space_group_name_H-M   'P 1'
#
loop_
_entity.id
_entity.type
_entity.pdbx_description
1 polymer ?
#
loop_
_entity_poly.entity_id
_entity_poly.type
_entity_poly.pdbx_seq_one_letter_code
_entity_poly.pdbx_strand_id
1 'polypeptide(L)'
;MPDIVVRHIDEQMAERIKQLARERRWSINEVILHALRYGLGLSPGDVFSELLLEPGDIAHLTGAWDAEEQAAFQEALSALTMASPASLSEAAKSYERGTAEERR
;
A
#
# COMPACT_ATOMS: atom_id res chain seq x y z
N MET A 1 33.60 -5.49 -6.71
CA MET A 1 32.51 -4.68 -6.13
C MET A 1 32.09 -3.68 -7.20
N PRO A 2 30.86 -3.75 -7.73
CA PRO A 2 30.32 -2.66 -8.53
C PRO A 2 30.12 -1.44 -7.63
N ASP A 3 30.51 -0.27 -8.10
CA ASP A 3 30.27 1.02 -7.44
C ASP A 3 29.30 1.85 -8.29
N ILE A 4 28.40 2.58 -7.64
CA ILE A 4 27.34 3.34 -8.29
C ILE A 4 27.24 4.70 -7.61
N VAL A 5 27.33 5.76 -8.42
CA VAL A 5 27.06 7.13 -7.99
C VAL A 5 25.66 7.53 -8.45
N VAL A 6 24.76 7.71 -7.50
CA VAL A 6 23.42 8.26 -7.77
C VAL A 6 23.53 9.79 -7.89
N ARG A 7 23.11 10.34 -9.03
CA ARG A 7 23.13 11.79 -9.32
C ARG A 7 21.72 12.24 -9.69
N HIS A 8 21.51 13.56 -9.71
CA HIS A 8 20.22 14.18 -10.03
C HIS A 8 19.10 13.79 -9.05
N ILE A 9 19.44 13.53 -7.78
CA ILE A 9 18.44 13.47 -6.73
C ILE A 9 17.94 14.90 -6.45
N ASP A 10 16.64 15.07 -6.33
CA ASP A 10 16.05 16.32 -5.88
C ASP A 10 16.23 16.49 -4.35
N GLU A 11 16.02 17.73 -3.88
CA GLU A 11 16.17 18.07 -2.47
C GLU A 11 15.18 17.29 -1.59
N GLN A 12 13.96 17.07 -2.09
CA GLN A 12 12.91 16.36 -1.36
C GLN A 12 13.30 14.90 -1.09
N MET A 13 13.87 14.23 -2.09
CA MET A 13 14.37 12.86 -2.01
C MET A 13 15.57 12.80 -1.07
N ALA A 14 16.49 13.75 -1.14
CA ALA A 14 17.64 13.82 -0.22
C ALA A 14 17.18 13.94 1.24
N GLU A 15 16.21 14.81 1.53
CA GLU A 15 15.64 14.96 2.87
C GLU A 15 14.91 13.70 3.32
N ARG A 16 14.14 13.04 2.44
CA ARG A 16 13.46 11.79 2.78
C ARG A 16 14.44 10.67 3.14
N ILE A 17 15.56 10.54 2.40
CA ILE A 17 16.62 9.57 2.70
C ILE A 17 17.24 9.85 4.07
N LYS A 18 17.56 11.11 4.37
CA LYS A 18 18.11 11.51 5.68
C LYS A 18 17.14 11.23 6.82
N GLN A 19 15.85 11.48 6.61
CA GLN A 19 14.81 11.21 7.60
C GLN A 19 14.72 9.71 7.92
N LEU A 20 14.63 8.87 6.89
CA LEU A 20 14.58 7.40 7.05
C LEU A 20 15.82 6.85 7.76
N ALA A 21 17.00 7.40 7.44
CA ALA A 21 18.25 7.05 8.12
C ALA A 21 18.18 7.37 9.62
N ARG A 22 17.64 8.55 9.99
CA ARG A 22 17.50 8.97 11.40
C ARG A 22 16.47 8.13 12.15
N GLU A 23 15.30 7.90 11.58
CA GLU A 23 14.20 7.15 12.21
C GLU A 23 14.61 5.71 12.53
N ARG A 24 15.32 5.05 11.61
CA ARG A 24 15.72 3.64 11.74
C ARG A 24 17.12 3.44 12.31
N ARG A 25 17.86 4.53 12.60
CA ARG A 25 19.30 4.52 12.94
C ARG A 25 20.15 3.77 11.91
N TRP A 26 19.81 3.93 10.63
CA TRP A 26 20.55 3.36 9.51
C TRP A 26 21.49 4.39 8.89
N SER A 27 22.55 3.91 8.24
CA SER A 27 23.34 4.76 7.36
C SER A 27 22.57 5.10 6.08
N ILE A 28 22.89 6.24 5.48
CA ILE A 28 22.33 6.65 4.18
C ILE A 28 22.53 5.55 3.12
N ASN A 29 23.71 4.92 3.13
CA ASN A 29 24.03 3.82 2.22
C ASN A 29 23.09 2.62 2.43
N GLU A 30 22.81 2.22 3.67
CA GLU A 30 21.88 1.12 3.96
C GLU A 30 20.46 1.44 3.51
N VAL A 31 20.01 2.68 3.69
CA VAL A 31 18.69 3.13 3.20
C VAL A 31 18.63 3.05 1.67
N ILE A 32 19.66 3.54 0.97
CA ILE A 32 19.72 3.50 -0.50
C ILE A 32 19.77 2.06 -1.01
N LEU A 33 20.63 1.22 -0.43
CA LEU A 33 20.73 -0.19 -0.81
C LEU A 33 19.42 -0.94 -0.53
N HIS A 34 18.75 -0.64 0.57
CA HIS A 34 17.45 -1.21 0.89
C HIS A 34 16.38 -0.75 -0.11
N ALA A 35 16.32 0.54 -0.45
CA ALA A 35 15.39 1.08 -1.44
C ALA A 35 15.64 0.51 -2.84
N LEU A 36 16.89 0.35 -3.24
CA LEU A 36 17.26 -0.26 -4.53
C LEU A 36 16.92 -1.74 -4.57
N ARG A 37 17.19 -2.50 -3.50
CA ARG A 37 16.78 -3.90 -3.41
C ARG A 37 15.26 -4.03 -3.43
N TYR A 38 14.55 -3.13 -2.76
CA TYR A 38 13.09 -3.10 -2.76
C TYR A 38 12.54 -2.78 -4.16
N GLY A 39 13.02 -1.71 -4.80
CA GLY A 39 12.57 -1.30 -6.13
C GLY A 39 12.92 -2.28 -7.26
N LEU A 40 13.96 -3.10 -7.07
CA LEU A 40 14.35 -4.17 -8.00
C LEU A 40 13.76 -5.55 -7.63
N GLY A 41 12.98 -5.67 -6.54
CA GLY A 41 12.43 -6.95 -6.09
C GLY A 41 13.45 -7.95 -5.54
N LEU A 42 14.63 -7.47 -5.13
CA LEU A 42 15.76 -8.26 -4.61
C LEU A 42 15.87 -8.24 -3.07
N SER A 43 14.86 -7.72 -2.37
CA SER A 43 14.88 -7.66 -0.90
C SER A 43 14.73 -9.08 -0.32
N PRO A 44 15.63 -9.53 0.58
CA PRO A 44 15.62 -10.87 1.16
C PRO A 44 14.54 -11.07 2.24
N GLY A 45 13.55 -10.18 2.29
CA GLY A 45 12.39 -10.29 3.15
C GLY A 45 11.15 -10.08 2.31
N ASP A 46 10.17 -10.95 2.51
CA ASP A 46 8.82 -11.06 1.94
C ASP A 46 7.95 -9.79 2.05
N VAL A 47 8.48 -8.59 1.88
CA VAL A 47 7.70 -7.34 1.97
C VAL A 47 6.83 -7.10 0.73
N PHE A 48 6.91 -7.96 -0.29
CA PHE A 48 5.95 -7.97 -1.40
C PHE A 48 5.21 -9.31 -1.55
N SER A 49 5.63 -10.36 -0.84
CA SER A 49 4.94 -11.66 -0.86
C SER A 49 3.97 -11.81 0.32
N GLU A 50 4.33 -11.29 1.51
CA GLU A 50 3.45 -11.27 2.69
C GLU A 50 2.63 -9.98 2.76
N LEU A 51 3.20 -8.83 2.38
CA LEU A 51 2.51 -7.53 2.42
C LEU A 51 1.49 -7.31 1.29
N LEU A 52 1.48 -8.16 0.25
CA LEU A 52 0.41 -8.13 -0.77
C LEU A 52 -0.90 -8.79 -0.30
N LEU A 53 -0.92 -9.34 0.92
CA LEU A 53 -2.09 -10.01 1.48
C LEU A 53 -2.58 -9.40 2.81
N GLU A 54 -1.99 -8.30 3.29
CA GLU A 54 -2.59 -7.49 4.34
C GLU A 54 -3.21 -6.22 3.73
N PRO A 55 -4.54 -6.13 3.64
CA PRO A 55 -5.20 -5.01 2.98
C PRO A 55 -5.02 -3.63 3.65
N GLY A 56 -4.28 -3.56 4.75
CA GLY A 56 -4.02 -2.33 5.50
C GLY A 56 -2.89 -1.47 4.94
N ASP A 57 -1.94 -2.05 4.19
CA ASP A 57 -0.69 -1.36 3.85
C ASP A 57 -0.80 -0.45 2.60
N ILE A 58 -1.83 -0.65 1.79
CA ILE A 58 -2.13 0.23 0.64
C ILE A 58 -2.60 1.62 1.12
N ALA A 59 -3.27 1.70 2.27
CA ALA A 59 -3.76 2.96 2.85
C ALA A 59 -2.62 3.86 3.37
N HIS A 60 -1.53 3.25 3.88
CA HIS A 60 -0.36 4.00 4.34
C HIS A 60 0.49 4.57 3.19
N LEU A 61 0.47 3.93 2.02
CA LEU A 61 1.24 4.37 0.85
C LEU A 61 0.68 5.62 0.17
N THR A 62 -0.62 5.89 0.29
CA THR A 62 -1.28 7.05 -0.34
C THR A 62 -1.45 8.24 0.60
N GLY A 63 -1.16 8.08 1.89
CA GLY A 63 -1.16 9.16 2.89
C GLY A 63 -2.50 9.89 3.06
N ALA A 64 -3.59 9.30 2.58
CA ALA A 64 -4.85 10.01 2.34
C ALA A 64 -5.99 9.60 3.27
N TRP A 65 -5.84 8.50 4.04
CA TRP A 65 -6.95 7.96 4.84
C TRP A 65 -6.70 8.14 6.32
N ASP A 66 -7.72 8.62 7.02
CA ASP A 66 -7.73 8.64 8.48
C ASP A 66 -8.05 7.25 9.07
N ALA A 67 -7.97 7.13 10.40
CA ALA A 67 -8.17 5.86 11.09
C ALA A 67 -9.60 5.32 10.98
N GLU A 68 -10.59 6.20 10.80
CA GLU A 68 -12.00 5.83 10.67
C GLU A 68 -12.28 5.29 9.26
N GLU A 69 -11.76 5.98 8.24
CA GLU A 69 -11.83 5.57 6.84
C GLU A 69 -11.12 4.23 6.63
N GLN A 70 -9.95 4.04 7.24
CA GLN A 70 -9.22 2.78 7.19
C GLN A 70 -10.04 1.64 7.82
N ALA A 71 -10.69 1.87 8.96
CA ALA A 71 -11.51 0.86 9.64
C ALA A 71 -12.74 0.46 8.80
N ALA A 72 -13.45 1.44 8.24
CA ALA A 72 -14.62 1.20 7.38
C ALA A 72 -14.25 0.40 6.12
N PHE A 73 -13.08 0.67 5.53
CA PHE A 73 -12.60 -0.08 4.38
C PHE A 73 -12.23 -1.52 4.72
N GLN A 74 -11.54 -1.75 5.86
CA GLN A 74 -11.21 -3.10 6.33
C GLN A 74 -12.47 -3.93 6.59
N GLU A 75 -13.51 -3.31 7.17
CA GLU A 75 -14.79 -3.98 7.39
C GLU A 75 -15.46 -4.38 6.08
N ALA A 76 -15.54 -3.47 5.10
CA ALA A 76 -16.11 -3.75 3.79
C ALA A 76 -15.36 -4.88 3.05
N LEU A 77 -14.03 -4.88 3.15
CA LEU A 77 -13.21 -5.91 2.51
C LEU A 77 -13.32 -7.26 3.22
N SER A 78 -13.42 -7.28 4.55
CA SER A 78 -13.69 -8.48 5.34
C SER A 78 -15.03 -9.11 4.92
N ALA A 79 -16.08 -8.28 4.80
CA ALA A 79 -17.38 -8.74 4.31
C ALA A 79 -17.30 -9.31 2.88
N LEU A 80 -16.48 -8.72 2.00
CA LEU A 80 -16.29 -9.19 0.63
C LEU A 80 -15.57 -10.55 0.58
N THR A 81 -14.53 -10.74 1.38
CA THR A 81 -13.76 -12.01 1.42
C THR A 81 -14.57 -13.18 2.01
N MET A 82 -15.49 -12.89 2.92
CA MET A 82 -16.39 -13.89 3.50
C MET A 82 -17.61 -14.22 2.62
N ALA A 83 -17.91 -13.39 1.61
CA ALA A 83 -19.09 -13.56 0.77
C ALA A 83 -18.88 -14.62 -0.32
N SER A 84 -19.89 -15.47 -0.52
CA SER A 84 -19.91 -16.42 -1.62
C SER A 84 -20.15 -15.71 -2.98
N PRO A 85 -19.72 -16.30 -4.12
CA PRO A 85 -20.01 -15.75 -5.44
C PRO A 85 -21.50 -15.55 -5.72
N ALA A 86 -22.36 -16.42 -5.18
CA ALA A 86 -23.81 -16.33 -5.33
C ALA A 86 -24.39 -15.13 -4.56
N SER A 87 -23.98 -14.94 -3.31
CA SER A 87 -24.42 -13.80 -2.49
C SER A 87 -23.92 -12.46 -3.05
N LEU A 88 -22.73 -12.42 -3.65
CA LEU A 88 -22.21 -11.23 -4.33
C LEU A 88 -23.01 -10.90 -5.59
N SER A 89 -23.37 -11.92 -6.38
CA SER A 89 -24.23 -11.73 -7.55
C SER A 89 -25.63 -11.23 -7.17
N GLU A 90 -26.20 -11.67 -6.05
CA GLU A 90 -27.50 -11.20 -5.58
C GLU A 90 -27.45 -9.78 -5.02
N ALA A 91 -26.39 -9.44 -4.27
CA ALA A 91 -26.15 -8.09 -3.79
C ALA A 91 -26.01 -7.09 -4.95
N ALA A 92 -25.25 -7.43 -6.00
CA ALA A 92 -25.10 -6.59 -7.19
C ALA A 92 -26.43 -6.32 -7.90
N LYS A 93 -27.26 -7.35 -8.10
CA LYS A 93 -28.61 -7.22 -8.70
C LYS A 93 -29.58 -6.41 -7.84
N SER A 94 -29.35 -6.35 -6.54
CA SER A 94 -30.17 -5.58 -5.60
C SER A 94 -29.75 -4.12 -5.58
N TYR A 95 -28.45 -3.85 -5.68
CA TYR A 95 -27.89 -2.50 -5.84
C TYR A 95 -28.33 -1.84 -7.16
N GLU A 96 -28.30 -2.56 -8.27
CA GLU A 96 -28.78 -2.06 -9.57
C GLU A 96 -30.28 -1.73 -9.58
N ARG A 97 -31.08 -2.45 -8.77
CA ARG A 97 -32.51 -2.16 -8.62
C ARG A 97 -32.79 -0.94 -7.74
N GLY A 98 -32.09 -0.81 -6.60
CA GLY A 98 -32.23 0.36 -5.73
C GLY A 98 -31.82 1.66 -6.41
N THR A 99 -30.73 1.64 -7.18
CA THR A 99 -30.26 2.81 -7.94
C THR A 99 -31.18 3.20 -9.12
N ALA A 100 -31.98 2.26 -9.63
CA ALA A 100 -32.99 2.52 -10.66
C ALA A 100 -34.29 3.12 -10.09
N GLU A 101 -34.65 2.80 -8.84
CA GLU A 101 -35.81 3.37 -8.14
C GLU A 101 -35.55 4.78 -7.60
N GLU A 102 -34.31 5.07 -7.15
CA GLU A 102 -33.93 6.38 -6.60
C GLU A 102 -33.75 7.49 -7.66
N ARG A 103 -33.76 7.12 -8.94
CA ARG A 103 -33.65 8.02 -10.11
C ARG A 103 -34.99 8.31 -10.82
N ARG A 104 -36.12 7.92 -10.24
CA ARG A 104 -37.48 8.24 -10.72
C ARG A 104 -38.17 9.22 -9.81
#